data_AF-A0A843CZB4-F1
#
_entry.id   AF-A0A843CZB4-F1
#
_cell.length_a   1.000
_cell.length_b   1.000
_cell.length_c   1.000
_cell.angle_alpha   90.00
_cell.angle_beta   90.00
_cell.angle_gamma   90.00
#
_symmetry.space_group_name_H-M   'P 1'
#
loop_
_entity.id
_entity.type
_entity.pdbx_description
1 polymer ?
#
loop_
_entity_poly.entity_id
_entity_poly.type
_entity_poly.pdbx_seq_one_letter_code
_entity_poly.pdbx_strand_id
1 'polypeptide(L)'
;MIICFLLLSVILFVIPVSCAAVFFLCLPYFLISERKRRIGLSLSGCVSYFSALAAAGISPENICVSVCSSETDGFFDDIRPEFSEILKQVRFFGKDFRTAVLERAERTVSPELSDFLSGTADVIDSGGDFSAFLRERKKECMRQSEIRQRRKMQSADLYAETASIVFLGAPMFFLILFYLMAPLSGNQDRMITVLTYVIIPGTGLIFLIIAEPPE
;
A
#
# COMPACT_ATOMS: atom_id res chain seq x y z
N MET A 1 -16.00 -19.71 -45.37
CA MET A 1 -16.08 -20.51 -44.10
C MET A 1 -14.71 -20.85 -43.53
N ILE A 2 -13.80 -21.48 -44.28
CA ILE A 2 -12.50 -21.94 -43.77
C ILE A 2 -11.61 -20.79 -43.27
N ILE A 3 -11.57 -19.66 -43.98
CA ILE A 3 -10.77 -18.48 -43.60
C ILE A 3 -11.25 -17.85 -42.29
N CYS A 4 -12.58 -17.76 -42.05
CA CYS A 4 -13.13 -17.28 -40.77
C CYS A 4 -12.77 -18.21 -39.60
N PHE A 5 -12.80 -19.52 -39.83
CA PHE A 5 -12.47 -20.51 -38.79
C PHE A 5 -10.99 -20.41 -38.38
N LEU A 6 -10.11 -20.19 -39.37
CA LEU A 6 -8.67 -20.04 -39.15
C LEU A 6 -8.35 -18.74 -38.39
N LEU A 7 -8.99 -17.62 -38.76
CA LEU A 7 -8.85 -16.35 -38.03
C LEU A 7 -9.33 -16.45 -36.58
N LEU A 8 -10.47 -17.10 -36.33
CA LEU A 8 -11.01 -17.31 -34.99
C LEU A 8 -10.05 -18.13 -34.11
N SER A 9 -9.47 -19.20 -34.66
CA SER A 9 -8.52 -20.04 -33.92
C SER A 9 -7.23 -19.30 -33.54
N VAL A 10 -6.75 -18.39 -34.40
CA VAL A 10 -5.56 -17.58 -34.13
C VAL A 10 -5.84 -16.59 -33.02
N ILE A 11 -6.99 -15.91 -33.04
CA ILE A 11 -7.38 -14.96 -32.00
C ILE A 11 -7.53 -15.66 -30.64
N LEU A 12 -8.18 -16.83 -30.62
CA LEU A 12 -8.38 -17.62 -29.40
C LEU A 12 -7.05 -18.08 -28.78
N PHE A 13 -6.00 -18.28 -29.59
CA PHE A 13 -4.69 -18.69 -29.08
C PHE A 13 -3.81 -17.51 -28.68
N VAL A 14 -3.82 -16.42 -29.46
CA VAL A 14 -2.95 -15.25 -29.25
C VAL A 14 -3.35 -14.46 -27.99
N ILE A 15 -4.65 -14.26 -27.74
CA ILE A 15 -5.13 -13.49 -26.58
C ILE A 15 -4.69 -14.12 -25.24
N PRO A 16 -4.94 -15.41 -24.95
CA PRO A 16 -4.55 -16.01 -23.68
C PRO A 16 -3.03 -16.13 -23.52
N VAL A 17 -2.28 -16.41 -24.59
CA VAL A 17 -0.81 -16.46 -24.55
C VAL A 17 -0.23 -15.07 -24.23
N SER A 18 -0.76 -14.01 -24.86
CA SER A 18 -0.38 -12.64 -24.55
C SER A 18 -0.76 -12.26 -23.12
N CYS A 19 -1.95 -12.65 -22.66
CA CYS A 19 -2.40 -12.36 -21.29
C CYS A 19 -1.54 -13.08 -20.24
N ALA A 20 -1.21 -14.35 -20.47
CA ALA A 20 -0.33 -15.14 -19.62
C ALA A 20 1.10 -14.56 -19.59
N ALA A 21 1.64 -14.13 -20.73
CA ALA A 21 2.95 -13.48 -20.79
C ALA A 21 2.98 -12.17 -19.99
N VAL A 22 1.96 -11.32 -20.15
CA VAL A 22 1.84 -10.07 -19.38
C VAL A 22 1.70 -10.38 -17.88
N PHE A 23 0.88 -11.36 -17.51
CA PHE A 23 0.71 -11.77 -16.12
C PHE A 23 2.03 -12.24 -15.51
N PHE A 24 2.78 -13.09 -16.21
CA PHE A 24 4.06 -13.61 -15.73
C PHE A 24 5.13 -12.52 -15.59
N LEU A 25 5.13 -11.52 -16.46
CA LEU A 25 6.01 -10.36 -16.36
C LEU A 25 5.61 -9.38 -15.26
N CYS A 26 4.31 -9.29 -14.95
CA CYS A 26 3.80 -8.39 -13.92
C CYS A 26 3.95 -8.98 -12.50
N LEU A 27 3.88 -10.31 -12.37
CA LEU A 27 4.04 -11.05 -11.11
C LEU A 27 5.29 -10.64 -10.30
N PRO A 28 6.53 -10.62 -10.87
CA PRO A 28 7.70 -10.20 -10.12
C PRO A 28 7.61 -8.73 -9.68
N TYR A 29 7.04 -7.84 -10.49
CA TYR A 29 6.85 -6.44 -10.14
C TYR A 29 5.94 -6.27 -8.93
N PHE A 30 4.83 -7.01 -8.88
CA PHE A 30 3.91 -7.02 -7.73
C PHE A 30 4.58 -7.57 -6.47
N LEU A 31 5.32 -8.68 -6.57
CA LEU A 31 6.02 -9.27 -5.42
C LEU A 31 7.09 -8.33 -4.85
N ILE A 32 7.85 -7.66 -5.71
CA ILE A 32 8.86 -6.67 -5.32
C ILE A 32 8.20 -5.47 -4.65
N SER A 33 7.10 -4.98 -5.22
CA SER A 33 6.34 -3.86 -4.66
C SER A 33 5.76 -4.19 -3.29
N GLU A 34 5.19 -5.39 -3.11
CA GLU A 34 4.67 -5.83 -1.81
C GLU A 34 5.79 -5.99 -0.79
N ARG A 35 6.92 -6.59 -1.15
CA ARG A 35 8.09 -6.69 -0.26
C ARG A 35 8.60 -5.31 0.16
N LYS A 36 8.74 -4.39 -0.80
CA LYS A 36 9.12 -2.98 -0.54
C LYS A 36 8.18 -2.35 0.48
N ARG A 37 6.86 -2.51 0.30
CA ARG A 37 5.85 -1.98 1.22
C ARG A 37 5.97 -2.57 2.62
N ARG A 38 6.12 -3.89 2.75
CA ARG A 38 6.25 -4.55 4.04
C ARG A 38 7.50 -4.12 4.80
N ILE A 39 8.65 -4.04 4.13
CA ILE A 39 9.90 -3.52 4.72
C ILE A 39 9.71 -2.09 5.24
N GLY A 40 9.09 -1.20 4.44
CA GLY A 40 8.83 0.18 4.85
C GLY A 40 7.91 0.29 6.07
N LEU A 41 6.91 -0.58 6.20
CA LEU A 41 6.03 -0.65 7.38
C LEU A 41 6.80 -1.12 8.62
N SER A 42 7.58 -2.19 8.52
CA SER A 42 8.41 -2.70 9.63
C SER A 42 9.51 -1.71 10.04
N LEU A 43 10.02 -0.91 9.11
CA LEU A 43 11.06 0.09 9.39
C LEU A 43 10.60 1.13 10.41
N SER A 44 9.36 1.63 10.33
CA SER A 44 8.84 2.61 11.29
C SER A 44 8.91 2.10 12.74
N GLY A 45 8.53 0.84 12.93
CA GLY A 45 8.64 0.16 14.22
C GLY A 45 10.09 -0.05 14.65
N CYS A 46 10.93 -0.47 13.72
CA CYS A 46 12.36 -0.67 13.94
C CYS A 46 13.08 0.60 14.36
N VAL A 47 12.81 1.74 13.71
CA VAL A 47 13.38 3.05 14.09
C VAL A 47 12.97 3.46 15.51
N SER A 48 11.73 3.17 15.90
CA SER A 48 11.26 3.44 17.26
C SER A 48 11.99 2.57 18.29
N TYR A 49 12.23 1.29 17.97
CA TYR A 49 13.01 0.37 18.80
C TYR A 49 14.49 0.78 18.89
N PHE A 50 15.10 1.13 17.75
CA PHE A 50 16.45 1.70 17.67
C PHE A 50 16.57 2.96 18.52
N SER A 51 15.60 3.88 18.45
CA SER A 51 15.60 5.11 19.25
C SER A 51 15.57 4.84 20.75
N ALA A 52 14.85 3.81 21.19
CA ALA A 52 14.80 3.42 22.60
C ALA A 52 16.15 2.84 23.08
N LEU A 53 16.78 1.98 22.27
CA LEU A 53 18.07 1.37 22.61
C LEU A 53 19.25 2.34 22.49
N ALA A 54 19.24 3.22 21.49
CA ALA A 54 20.25 4.27 21.34
C ALA A 54 20.19 5.26 22.52
N ALA A 55 18.99 5.61 22.99
CA ALA A 55 18.83 6.42 24.20
C ALA A 55 19.40 5.73 25.46
N ALA A 56 19.50 4.40 25.48
CA ALA A 56 20.18 3.63 26.53
C ALA A 56 21.71 3.54 26.33
N GLY A 57 22.26 4.20 25.31
CA GLY A 57 23.70 4.22 25.01
C GLY A 57 24.21 2.99 24.28
N ILE A 58 23.33 2.15 23.71
CA ILE A 58 23.72 0.95 22.97
C ILE A 58 24.25 1.35 21.58
N SER A 59 25.37 0.76 21.16
CA SER A 59 25.97 1.05 19.85
C SER A 59 25.08 0.60 18.68
N PRO A 60 25.13 1.27 17.52
CA PRO A 60 24.31 0.93 16.34
C PRO A 60 24.44 -0.53 15.89
N GLU A 61 25.65 -1.09 15.96
CA GLU A 61 25.90 -2.50 15.64
C GLU A 61 25.16 -3.44 16.59
N ASN A 62 25.23 -3.18 17.91
CA ASN A 62 24.56 -4.00 18.91
C ASN A 62 23.03 -3.87 18.85
N ILE A 63 22.52 -2.71 18.42
CA ILE A 63 21.08 -2.53 18.13
C ILE A 63 20.66 -3.37 16.91
N CYS A 64 21.50 -3.51 15.89
CA CYS A 64 21.21 -4.42 14.78
C CYS A 64 21.18 -5.88 15.25
N VAL A 65 22.06 -6.25 16.18
CA VAL A 65 22.06 -7.59 16.81
C VAL A 65 20.76 -7.83 17.58
N SER A 66 20.29 -6.86 18.37
CA SER A 66 19.06 -7.04 19.14
C SER A 66 17.83 -7.22 18.25
N VAL A 67 17.75 -6.52 17.11
CA VAL A 67 16.67 -6.75 16.13
C VAL A 67 16.76 -8.14 15.53
N CYS A 68 17.96 -8.62 15.19
CA CYS A 68 18.17 -9.95 14.65
C CYS A 68 17.88 -11.09 15.64
N SER A 69 18.07 -10.84 16.94
CA SER A 69 17.84 -11.81 18.02
C SER A 69 16.47 -11.69 18.67
N SER A 70 15.67 -10.67 18.34
CA SER A 70 14.34 -10.48 18.94
C SER A 70 13.38 -11.61 18.54
N GLU A 71 12.67 -12.22 19.49
CA GLU A 71 11.64 -13.25 19.21
C GLU A 71 10.27 -12.63 18.89
N THR A 72 10.23 -11.35 18.50
CA THR A 72 8.98 -10.68 18.10
C THR A 72 8.60 -11.14 16.70
N ASP A 73 8.12 -12.37 16.60
CA ASP A 73 7.65 -13.00 15.38
C ASP A 73 6.58 -12.12 14.71
N GLY A 74 6.71 -11.92 13.40
CA GLY A 74 5.79 -11.14 12.58
C GLY A 74 6.09 -9.62 12.49
N PHE A 75 6.68 -8.98 13.49
CA PHE A 75 6.90 -7.53 13.44
C PHE A 75 8.16 -7.13 12.65
N PHE A 76 9.24 -7.89 12.85
CA PHE A 76 10.54 -7.64 12.22
C PHE A 76 10.86 -8.60 11.06
N ASP A 77 9.96 -9.51 10.69
CA ASP A 77 10.30 -10.62 9.77
C ASP A 77 10.74 -10.16 8.38
N ASP A 78 10.11 -9.12 7.82
CA ASP A 78 10.51 -8.60 6.50
C ASP A 78 11.81 -7.78 6.55
N ILE A 79 12.18 -7.21 7.71
CA ILE A 79 13.36 -6.33 7.85
C ILE A 79 14.57 -7.03 8.46
N ARG A 80 14.36 -8.08 9.25
CA ARG A 80 15.40 -8.89 9.89
C ARG A 80 16.43 -9.44 8.89
N PRO A 81 16.06 -9.95 7.70
CA PRO A 81 17.04 -10.40 6.71
C PRO A 81 17.95 -9.28 6.21
N GLU A 82 17.47 -8.03 6.17
CA GLU A 82 18.26 -6.89 5.72
C GLU A 82 19.37 -6.57 6.74
N PHE A 83 19.05 -6.55 8.03
CA PHE A 83 20.02 -6.34 9.12
C PHE A 83 20.92 -7.57 9.36
N SER A 84 20.39 -8.78 9.21
CA SER A 84 21.16 -10.01 9.34
C SER A 84 22.29 -10.07 8.32
N GLU A 85 22.03 -9.63 7.07
CA GLU A 85 23.05 -9.58 6.03
C GLU A 85 24.15 -8.55 6.35
N ILE A 86 23.81 -7.41 6.98
CA ILE A 86 24.80 -6.44 7.46
C ILE A 86 25.71 -7.08 8.50
N LEU A 87 25.12 -7.70 9.54
CA LEU A 87 25.88 -8.35 10.61
C LEU A 87 26.74 -9.50 10.08
N LYS A 88 26.25 -10.23 9.07
CA LYS A 88 26.99 -11.30 8.43
C LYS A 88 28.23 -10.77 7.71
N GLN A 89 28.11 -9.65 6.98
CA GLN A 89 29.26 -8.99 6.34
C GLN A 89 30.32 -8.54 7.36
N VAL A 90 29.89 -8.06 8.52
CA VAL A 90 30.82 -7.64 9.57
C VAL A 90 31.49 -8.84 10.24
N ARG A 91 30.70 -9.81 10.72
CA ARG A 91 31.21 -10.93 11.54
C ARG A 91 31.94 -12.01 10.75
N PHE A 92 31.47 -12.33 9.54
CA PHE A 92 32.05 -13.41 8.73
C PHE A 92 33.06 -12.91 7.70
N PHE A 93 32.85 -11.72 7.14
CA PHE A 93 33.73 -11.17 6.10
C PHE A 93 34.69 -10.10 6.63
N GLY A 94 34.64 -9.77 7.93
CA GLY A 94 35.54 -8.81 8.56
C GLY A 94 35.42 -7.39 8.00
N LYS A 95 34.28 -7.06 7.37
CA LYS A 95 34.04 -5.71 6.86
C LYS A 95 33.77 -4.75 8.02
N ASP A 96 34.19 -3.51 7.84
CA ASP A 96 33.81 -2.44 8.72
C ASP A 96 32.28 -2.22 8.71
N PHE A 97 31.69 -1.96 9.88
CA PHE A 97 30.23 -1.87 10.06
C PHE A 97 29.64 -0.76 9.19
N ARG A 98 30.31 0.40 9.09
CA ARG A 98 29.87 1.49 8.22
C ARG A 98 29.79 1.05 6.76
N THR A 99 30.83 0.38 6.28
CA THR A 99 30.90 -0.10 4.89
C THR A 99 29.81 -1.13 4.59
N ALA A 100 29.57 -2.08 5.52
CA ALA A 100 28.50 -3.06 5.38
C ALA A 100 27.10 -2.44 5.34
N VAL A 101 26.85 -1.41 6.16
CA VAL A 101 25.60 -0.65 6.16
C VAL A 101 25.39 0.09 4.83
N LEU A 102 26.43 0.75 4.33
CA LEU A 102 26.35 1.52 3.09
C LEU A 102 26.12 0.62 1.86
N GLU A 103 26.84 -0.50 1.75
CA GLU A 103 26.58 -1.49 0.69
C GLU A 103 25.16 -2.06 0.77
N ARG A 104 24.61 -2.20 1.98
CA ARG A 104 23.23 -2.68 2.13
C ARG A 104 22.21 -1.62 1.72
N ALA A 105 22.48 -0.35 1.99
CA ALA A 105 21.66 0.77 1.54
C ALA A 105 21.50 0.77 0.01
N GLU A 106 22.59 0.54 -0.73
CA GLU A 106 22.56 0.49 -2.20
C GLU A 106 21.83 -0.74 -2.77
N ARG A 107 21.76 -1.83 -2.01
CA ARG A 107 21.19 -3.11 -2.47
C ARG A 107 19.76 -3.37 -2.01
N THR A 108 19.21 -2.53 -1.13
CA THR A 108 17.86 -2.76 -0.62
C THR A 108 16.80 -2.29 -1.61
N VAL A 109 15.65 -2.99 -1.61
CA VAL A 109 14.51 -2.67 -2.49
C VAL A 109 13.66 -1.53 -1.91
N SER A 110 13.74 -1.29 -0.60
CA SER A 110 13.01 -0.20 0.06
C SER A 110 13.82 1.10 0.06
N PRO A 111 13.30 2.19 -0.55
CA PRO A 111 13.96 3.48 -0.50
C PRO A 111 14.00 4.04 0.93
N GLU A 112 12.97 3.79 1.76
CA GLU A 112 12.97 4.28 3.14
C GLU A 112 14.08 3.64 3.98
N LEU A 113 14.34 2.34 3.76
CA LEU A 113 15.43 1.61 4.41
C LEU A 113 16.79 2.05 3.86
N SER A 114 16.91 2.27 2.54
CA SER A 114 18.13 2.82 1.94
C SER A 114 18.50 4.15 2.59
N ASP A 115 17.57 5.10 2.67
CA ASP A 115 17.80 6.41 3.29
C ASP A 115 18.18 6.30 4.77
N PHE A 116 17.55 5.37 5.49
CA PHE A 116 17.86 5.12 6.90
C PHE A 116 19.27 4.56 7.11
N LEU A 117 19.67 3.59 6.29
CA LEU A 117 21.00 2.97 6.37
C LEU A 117 22.08 3.96 5.95
N SER A 118 21.87 4.74 4.87
CA SER A 118 22.80 5.80 4.47
C SER A 118 22.98 6.84 5.57
N GLY A 119 21.88 7.35 6.15
CA GLY A 119 21.96 8.28 7.28
C GLY A 119 22.63 7.68 8.51
N THR A 120 22.46 6.37 8.74
CA THR A 120 23.17 5.66 9.82
C THR A 120 24.68 5.62 9.55
N ALA A 121 25.10 5.33 8.32
CA ALA A 121 26.51 5.34 7.93
C ALA A 121 27.14 6.73 8.05
N ASP A 122 26.40 7.79 7.70
CA ASP A 122 26.85 9.19 7.81
C ASP A 122 27.07 9.62 9.26
N VAL A 123 26.18 9.22 10.17
CA VAL A 123 26.33 9.50 11.60
C VAL A 123 27.53 8.76 12.19
N ILE A 124 27.77 7.53 11.76
CA ILE A 124 28.94 6.76 12.17
C ILE A 124 30.23 7.42 11.67
N ASP A 125 30.26 7.90 10.43
CA ASP A 125 31.44 8.54 9.81
C ASP A 125 31.78 9.87 10.48
N SER A 126 30.76 10.68 10.77
CA SER A 126 30.91 11.98 11.39
C SER A 126 31.16 11.92 12.91
N GLY A 127 31.05 10.74 13.52
CA GLY A 127 31.06 10.58 14.98
C GLY A 127 29.89 11.32 15.66
N GLY A 128 28.81 11.55 14.93
CA GLY A 128 27.66 12.32 15.38
C GLY A 128 26.80 11.59 16.42
N ASP A 129 25.84 12.31 17.01
CA ASP A 129 24.91 11.72 17.97
C ASP A 129 23.83 10.89 17.27
N PHE A 130 24.01 9.56 17.29
CA PHE A 130 23.05 8.59 16.76
C PHE A 130 21.67 8.68 17.43
N SER A 131 21.60 9.04 18.71
CA SER A 131 20.34 9.25 19.41
C SER A 131 19.61 10.49 18.90
N ALA A 132 20.34 11.57 18.57
CA ALA A 132 19.75 12.76 17.96
C ALA A 132 19.20 12.46 16.55
N PHE A 133 19.95 11.74 15.72
CA PHE A 133 19.51 11.29 14.39
C PHE A 133 18.20 10.47 14.47
N LEU A 134 18.15 9.48 15.36
CA LEU A 134 16.97 8.64 15.52
C LEU A 134 15.75 9.40 16.05
N ARG A 135 15.96 10.40 16.91
CA ARG A 135 14.89 11.26 17.43
C ARG A 135 14.25 12.09 16.33
N GLU A 136 15.07 12.62 15.42
CA GLU A 136 14.58 13.37 14.27
C GLU A 136 13.86 12.44 13.27
N ARG A 137 14.43 11.25 13.01
CA ARG A 137 13.79 10.25 12.15
C ARG A 137 12.45 9.76 12.71
N LYS A 138 12.32 9.66 14.04
CA LYS A 138 11.07 9.33 14.72
C LYS A 138 10.00 10.42 14.50
N LYS A 139 10.35 11.70 14.65
CA LYS A 139 9.42 12.83 14.39
C LYS A 139 8.95 12.81 12.94
N GLU A 140 9.86 12.61 12.00
CA GLU A 140 9.53 12.49 10.58
C GLU A 140 8.57 11.33 10.34
N CYS A 141 8.80 10.16 10.96
CA CYS A 141 7.89 9.02 10.81
C CYS A 141 6.49 9.30 11.38
N MET A 142 6.40 9.97 12.54
CA MET A 142 5.13 10.39 13.13
C MET A 142 4.37 11.36 12.21
N ARG A 143 5.06 12.37 11.68
CA ARG A 143 4.49 13.32 10.70
C ARG A 143 3.96 12.61 9.46
N GLN A 144 4.70 11.64 8.93
CA GLN A 144 4.26 10.84 7.79
C GLN A 144 3.05 9.95 8.13
N SER A 145 2.97 9.44 9.35
CA SER A 145 1.80 8.70 9.83
C SER A 145 0.55 9.58 9.89
N GLU A 146 0.66 10.79 10.42
CA GLU A 146 -0.43 11.77 10.43
C GLU A 146 -0.89 12.11 9.01
N ILE A 147 0.04 12.31 8.07
CA ILE A 147 -0.29 12.55 6.66
C ILE A 147 -1.03 11.34 6.07
N ARG A 148 -0.57 10.11 6.33
CA ARG A 148 -1.25 8.89 5.86
C ARG A 148 -2.67 8.79 6.41
N GLN A 149 -2.87 9.12 7.68
CA GLN A 149 -4.20 9.14 8.30
C GLN A 149 -5.11 10.18 7.65
N ARG A 150 -4.61 11.41 7.42
CA ARG A 150 -5.36 12.46 6.70
C ARG A 150 -5.72 12.03 5.29
N ARG A 151 -4.81 11.38 4.55
CA ARG A 151 -5.09 10.86 3.21
C ARG A 151 -6.14 9.77 3.18
N LYS A 152 -6.18 8.89 4.19
CA LYS A 152 -7.26 7.89 4.34
C LYS A 152 -8.62 8.57 4.49
N MET A 153 -8.71 9.58 5.36
CA MET A 153 -9.93 10.36 5.55
C MET A 153 -10.34 11.08 4.25
N GLN A 154 -9.39 11.73 3.58
CA GLN A 154 -9.64 12.40 2.30
C GLN A 154 -10.10 11.43 1.21
N SER A 155 -9.56 10.22 1.19
CA SER A 155 -10.00 9.18 0.25
C SER A 155 -11.43 8.73 0.57
N ALA A 156 -11.75 8.50 1.84
CA ALA A 156 -13.10 8.14 2.28
C ALA A 156 -14.13 9.23 1.95
N ASP A 157 -13.75 10.50 2.11
CA ASP A 157 -14.57 11.66 1.74
C ASP A 157 -14.83 11.71 0.23
N LEU A 158 -13.79 11.50 -0.59
CA LEU A 158 -13.92 11.41 -2.04
C LEU A 158 -14.81 10.22 -2.48
N TYR A 159 -14.69 9.07 -1.81
CA TYR A 159 -15.57 7.93 -2.07
C TYR A 159 -17.03 8.27 -1.70
N ALA A 160 -17.27 8.92 -0.57
CA ALA A 160 -18.61 9.33 -0.17
C ALA A 160 -19.22 10.35 -1.14
N GLU A 161 -18.44 11.35 -1.57
CA GLU A 161 -18.86 12.37 -2.53
C GLU A 161 -19.22 11.72 -3.88
N THR A 162 -18.29 10.98 -4.48
CA THR A 162 -18.50 10.36 -5.80
C THR A 162 -19.59 9.29 -5.79
N ALA A 163 -19.68 8.48 -4.73
CA ALA A 163 -20.75 7.51 -4.57
C ALA A 163 -22.11 8.22 -4.45
N SER A 164 -22.22 9.29 -3.65
CA SER A 164 -23.49 10.01 -3.52
C SER A 164 -24.00 10.55 -4.85
N ILE A 165 -23.12 11.07 -5.72
CA ILE A 165 -23.48 11.57 -7.06
C ILE A 165 -24.03 10.44 -7.94
N VAL A 166 -23.39 9.27 -7.93
CA VAL A 166 -23.85 8.12 -8.73
C VAL A 166 -25.17 7.57 -8.17
N PHE A 167 -25.26 7.40 -6.85
CA PHE A 167 -26.42 6.78 -6.19
C PHE A 167 -27.65 7.68 -6.13
N LEU A 168 -27.51 9.00 -5.96
CA LEU A 168 -28.64 9.94 -6.06
C LEU A 168 -28.89 10.38 -7.51
N GLY A 169 -27.85 10.60 -8.30
CA GLY A 169 -27.97 11.11 -9.66
C GLY A 169 -28.61 10.11 -10.61
N ALA A 170 -28.25 8.82 -10.54
CA ALA A 170 -28.83 7.79 -11.40
C ALA A 170 -30.36 7.66 -11.24
N PRO A 171 -30.94 7.50 -10.03
CA PRO A 171 -32.39 7.41 -9.88
C PRO A 171 -33.10 8.71 -10.26
N MET A 172 -32.49 9.88 -10.03
CA MET A 172 -33.04 11.16 -10.49
C MET A 172 -33.08 11.26 -12.02
N PHE A 173 -32.01 10.82 -12.70
CA PHE A 173 -31.98 10.78 -14.16
C PHE A 173 -33.03 9.82 -14.72
N PHE A 174 -33.14 8.62 -14.16
CA PHE A 174 -34.21 7.69 -14.51
C PHE A 174 -35.58 8.28 -14.25
N LEU A 175 -35.80 8.96 -13.12
CA LEU A 175 -37.06 9.63 -12.80
C LEU A 175 -37.45 10.60 -13.91
N ILE A 176 -36.53 11.45 -14.36
CA ILE A 176 -36.78 12.41 -15.44
C ILE A 176 -37.12 11.67 -16.75
N LEU A 177 -36.34 10.66 -17.13
CA LEU A 177 -36.61 9.87 -18.35
C LEU A 177 -37.99 9.20 -18.32
N PHE A 178 -38.34 8.59 -17.19
CA PHE A 178 -39.63 7.91 -17.02
C PHE A 178 -40.78 8.91 -16.97
N TYR A 179 -40.61 10.07 -16.33
CA TYR A 179 -41.59 11.14 -16.32
C TYR A 179 -41.90 11.65 -17.74
N LEU A 180 -40.87 11.79 -18.58
CA LEU A 180 -41.02 12.21 -19.98
C LEU A 180 -41.68 11.13 -20.85
N MET A 181 -41.41 9.85 -20.59
CA MET A 181 -42.00 8.72 -21.34
C MET A 181 -43.39 8.30 -20.84
N ALA A 182 -43.74 8.65 -19.61
CA ALA A 182 -44.96 8.21 -18.94
C ALA A 182 -46.27 8.56 -19.67
N PRO A 183 -46.43 9.73 -20.32
CA PRO A 183 -47.64 10.06 -21.09
C PRO A 183 -47.83 9.18 -22.33
N LEU A 184 -46.74 8.61 -22.88
CA LEU A 184 -46.76 7.79 -24.09
C LEU A 184 -47.16 6.33 -23.81
N SER A 185 -46.99 5.84 -22.58
CA SER A 185 -47.19 4.43 -22.23
C SER A 185 -48.56 4.11 -21.63
N GLY A 186 -49.40 5.12 -21.39
CA GLY A 186 -50.74 4.98 -20.80
C GLY A 186 -50.77 4.47 -19.34
N ASN A 187 -49.60 4.23 -18.73
CA ASN A 187 -49.44 3.69 -17.38
C ASN A 187 -48.57 4.61 -16.51
N GLN A 188 -48.76 5.91 -16.64
CA GLN A 188 -47.98 6.96 -15.97
C GLN A 188 -47.95 6.77 -14.44
N ASP A 189 -49.10 6.57 -13.82
CA ASP A 189 -49.21 6.49 -12.36
C ASP A 189 -48.49 5.26 -11.79
N ARG A 190 -48.56 4.12 -12.48
CA ARG A 190 -47.93 2.87 -12.04
C ARG A 190 -46.41 2.93 -12.14
N MET A 191 -45.89 3.53 -13.21
CA MET A 191 -44.44 3.63 -13.44
C MET A 191 -43.78 4.61 -12.46
N ILE A 192 -44.43 5.76 -12.21
CA ILE A 192 -43.96 6.75 -11.23
C ILE A 192 -44.03 6.18 -9.80
N THR A 193 -45.09 5.43 -9.46
CA THR A 193 -45.24 4.83 -8.12
C THR A 193 -44.14 3.81 -7.83
N VAL A 194 -43.82 2.91 -8.77
CA VAL A 194 -42.74 1.92 -8.58
C VAL A 194 -41.39 2.61 -8.42
N LEU A 195 -41.12 3.67 -9.18
CA LEU A 195 -39.84 4.36 -9.10
C LEU A 195 -39.63 5.04 -7.75
N THR A 196 -40.64 5.76 -7.26
CA THR A 196 -40.56 6.51 -6.00
C THR A 196 -40.55 5.60 -4.78
N TYR A 197 -41.38 4.54 -4.78
CA TYR A 197 -41.54 3.68 -3.60
C TYR A 197 -40.65 2.44 -3.58
N VAL A 198 -40.04 2.07 -4.70
CA VAL A 198 -39.17 0.87 -4.78
C VAL A 198 -37.75 1.24 -5.18
N ILE A 199 -37.57 1.99 -6.26
CA ILE A 199 -36.23 2.24 -6.81
C ILE A 199 -35.45 3.22 -5.93
N ILE A 200 -36.01 4.37 -5.56
CA ILE A 200 -35.35 5.36 -4.69
C ILE A 200 -34.94 4.75 -3.32
N PRO A 201 -35.86 4.15 -2.54
CA PRO A 201 -35.48 3.53 -1.27
C PRO A 201 -34.54 2.33 -1.46
N GLY A 202 -34.69 1.58 -2.56
CA GLY A 202 -33.77 0.50 -2.92
C GLY A 202 -32.33 0.99 -3.14
N THR A 203 -32.15 2.07 -3.91
CA THR A 203 -30.82 2.69 -4.10
C THR A 203 -30.24 3.23 -2.80
N GLY A 204 -31.07 3.78 -1.91
CA GLY A 204 -30.64 4.23 -0.58
C GLY A 204 -30.17 3.09 0.33
N LEU A 205 -30.87 1.96 0.31
CA LEU A 205 -30.46 0.75 1.06
C LEU A 205 -29.14 0.18 0.54
N ILE A 206 -28.97 0.10 -0.78
CA ILE A 206 -27.72 -0.37 -1.39
C ILE A 206 -26.56 0.57 -1.03
N PHE A 207 -26.79 1.88 -1.04
CA PHE A 207 -25.80 2.86 -0.60
C PHE A 207 -25.40 2.65 0.87
N LEU A 208 -26.37 2.43 1.78
CA LEU A 208 -26.10 2.21 3.19
C LEU A 208 -25.22 0.97 3.41
N ILE A 209 -25.49 -0.13 2.71
CA ILE A 209 -24.70 -1.36 2.79
C ILE A 209 -23.26 -1.16 2.28
N ILE A 210 -23.06 -0.36 1.23
CA ILE A 210 -21.72 -0.11 0.66
C ILE A 210 -20.95 0.93 1.50
N ALA A 211 -21.64 1.88 2.11
CA ALA A 211 -21.04 2.92 2.94
C ALA A 211 -20.62 2.40 4.32
N GLU A 212 -21.16 1.26 4.76
CA GLU A 212 -20.72 0.58 5.97
C GLU A 212 -19.30 0.00 5.76
N PRO A 213 -18.29 0.45 6.51
CA PRO A 213 -16.95 -0.09 6.37
C PRO A 213 -16.94 -1.57 6.79
N PRO A 214 -16.25 -2.46 6.05
CA PRO A 214 -16.01 -3.81 6.54
C PRO A 214 -15.11 -3.71 7.78
N GLU A 215 -15.58 -4.23 8.91
CA GLU A 215 -14.76 -4.38 10.14
C GLU A 215 -13.50 -5.23 9.90
#